data_AF-A0A396HP59-F1
#
_entry.id   AF-A0A396HP59-F1
#
_cell.length_a   1.000
_cell.length_b   1.000
_cell.length_c   1.000
_cell.angle_alpha   90.00
_cell.angle_beta   90.00
_cell.angle_gamma   90.00
#
_symmetry.space_group_name_H-M   'P 1'
#
loop_
_entity.id
_entity.type
_entity.pdbx_description
1 polymer ?
#
loop_
_entity_poly.entity_id
_entity_poly.type
_entity_poly.pdbx_seq_one_letter_code
_entity_poly.pdbx_strand_id
1 'polypeptide(L)'
;MVMSYKVQFLSSNWIIIAKGFKLDHVSYRTLINELCKTGETRAALQVLRKIERILVKPNVLMYTTIIDSLCKDKLVIDAYDLYSEMIKKISPDVVTYNTLVHGFCIAGQLKEAIGFIDHTLLKT
;
A
#
# COMPACT_ATOMS: atom_id res chain seq x y z
N MET A 1 -12.40 -45.71 10.58
CA MET A 1 -13.30 -44.54 10.62
C MET A 1 -13.07 -43.76 9.33
N VAL A 2 -13.93 -44.00 8.35
CA VAL A 2 -13.74 -43.60 6.95
C VAL A 2 -14.36 -42.22 6.74
N MET A 3 -13.70 -41.44 5.89
CA MET A 3 -13.95 -40.05 5.52
C MET A 3 -15.40 -39.70 5.17
N SER A 4 -15.85 -38.49 5.52
CA SER A 4 -16.87 -37.73 4.77
C SER A 4 -16.95 -36.28 5.26
N TYR A 5 -16.29 -35.34 4.58
CA TYR A 5 -16.64 -33.92 4.65
C TYR A 5 -17.17 -33.49 3.29
N LYS A 6 -18.47 -33.23 3.26
CA LYS A 6 -19.25 -32.81 2.10
C LYS A 6 -18.90 -31.34 1.80
N VAL A 7 -18.24 -31.06 0.68
CA VAL A 7 -18.05 -29.69 0.19
C VAL A 7 -19.34 -29.27 -0.50
N GLN A 8 -20.12 -28.40 0.13
CA GLN A 8 -21.26 -27.75 -0.51
C GLN A 8 -20.78 -26.45 -1.16
N PHE A 9 -20.82 -26.43 -2.50
CA PHE A 9 -20.61 -25.23 -3.31
C PHE A 9 -21.93 -24.46 -3.39
N LEU A 10 -22.05 -23.31 -2.71
CA LEU A 10 -23.09 -22.33 -3.02
C LEU A 10 -22.56 -20.88 -2.87
N SER A 11 -22.77 -20.13 -3.96
CA SER A 11 -22.73 -18.68 -4.19
C SER A 11 -21.49 -17.83 -3.81
N SER A 12 -20.78 -17.42 -4.87
CA SER A 12 -20.32 -16.06 -5.14
C SER A 12 -19.38 -15.31 -4.18
N ASN A 13 -18.79 -15.94 -3.16
CA ASN A 13 -17.74 -15.28 -2.38
C ASN A 13 -16.61 -16.24 -1.99
N TRP A 14 -15.66 -16.42 -2.90
CA TRP A 14 -14.42 -17.14 -2.65
C TRP A 14 -13.44 -16.19 -1.95
N ILE A 15 -13.72 -15.85 -0.68
CA ILE A 15 -12.69 -15.35 0.23
C ILE A 15 -11.87 -16.58 0.59
N ILE A 16 -10.63 -16.63 0.10
CA ILE A 16 -9.71 -17.75 0.30
C ILE A 16 -9.48 -17.95 1.80
N ILE A 17 -10.12 -18.98 2.35
CA ILE A 17 -9.94 -19.45 3.73
C ILE A 17 -8.64 -20.23 3.78
N ALA A 18 -7.51 -19.53 3.88
CA ALA A 18 -6.30 -20.11 4.42
C ALA A 18 -6.27 -19.76 5.91
N LYS A 19 -6.70 -20.70 6.78
CA LYS A 19 -6.68 -20.63 8.26
C LYS A 19 -7.79 -19.84 8.98
N GLY A 20 -8.98 -19.66 8.39
CA GLY A 20 -10.17 -19.24 9.17
C GLY A 20 -10.22 -17.76 9.62
N PHE A 21 -9.20 -16.95 9.34
CA PHE A 21 -9.25 -15.51 9.58
C PHE A 21 -9.77 -14.78 8.34
N LYS A 22 -10.94 -14.14 8.46
CA LYS A 22 -11.38 -13.14 7.50
C LYS A 22 -10.47 -11.93 7.66
N LEU A 23 -9.44 -11.84 6.82
CA LEU A 23 -8.58 -10.66 6.78
C LEU A 23 -9.45 -9.44 6.46
N ASP A 24 -9.60 -8.58 7.44
CA ASP A 24 -10.24 -7.29 7.30
C ASP A 24 -9.19 -6.21 6.97
N HIS A 25 -9.66 -4.99 6.79
CA HIS A 25 -8.81 -3.87 6.45
C HIS A 25 -7.71 -3.61 7.50
N VAL A 26 -7.99 -3.86 8.79
CA VAL A 26 -7.00 -3.74 9.87
C VAL A 26 -5.91 -4.79 9.73
N SER A 27 -6.28 -6.03 9.43
CA SER A 27 -5.34 -7.14 9.26
C SER A 27 -4.36 -6.90 8.11
N TYR A 28 -4.86 -6.44 6.96
CA TYR A 28 -4.01 -6.09 5.82
C TYR A 28 -3.05 -4.94 6.11
N ARG A 29 -3.53 -3.92 6.82
CA ARG A 29 -2.70 -2.79 7.22
C ARG A 29 -1.57 -3.24 8.13
N THR A 30 -1.87 -4.06 9.13
CA THR A 30 -0.87 -4.60 10.06
C THR A 30 0.17 -5.41 9.30
N LEU A 31 -0.26 -6.26 8.36
CA LEU A 31 0.65 -7.05 7.53
C LEU A 31 1.56 -6.17 6.66
N ILE A 32 1.00 -5.18 5.97
CA ILE A 32 1.79 -4.23 5.16
C ILE A 32 2.82 -3.49 6.02
N ASN A 33 2.40 -2.98 7.18
CA ASN A 33 3.29 -2.28 8.10
C ASN A 33 4.42 -3.17 8.61
N GLU A 34 4.13 -4.43 8.96
CA GLU A 34 5.15 -5.38 9.40
C GLU A 34 6.15 -5.72 8.30
N LEU A 35 5.67 -5.96 7.07
CA LEU A 35 6.52 -6.21 5.91
C LEU A 35 7.42 -5.01 5.61
N CYS A 36 6.90 -3.77 5.69
CA CYS A 36 7.71 -2.57 5.49
C CYS A 36 8.78 -2.41 6.58
N LYS A 37 8.44 -2.67 7.86
CA LYS A 37 9.40 -2.60 8.97
C LYS A 37 10.53 -3.61 8.88
N THR A 38 10.27 -4.75 8.25
CA THR A 38 11.27 -5.81 8.05
C THR A 38 12.07 -5.65 6.75
N GLY A 39 11.83 -4.57 5.98
CA GLY A 39 12.50 -4.31 4.70
C GLY A 39 11.92 -5.10 3.52
N GLU A 40 10.86 -5.88 3.74
CA GLU A 40 10.16 -6.67 2.73
C GLU A 40 9.17 -5.81 1.91
N THR A 41 9.61 -4.62 1.49
CA THR A 41 8.80 -3.61 0.80
C THR A 41 8.11 -4.14 -0.45
N ARG A 42 8.78 -5.03 -1.20
CA ARG A 42 8.21 -5.68 -2.39
C ARG A 42 7.06 -6.63 -2.04
N ALA A 43 7.16 -7.38 -0.94
CA ALA A 43 6.07 -8.24 -0.47
C ALA A 43 4.88 -7.38 0.01
N ALA A 44 5.14 -6.26 0.68
CA ALA A 44 4.10 -5.31 1.07
C ALA A 44 3.32 -4.78 -0.16
N LEU A 45 4.03 -4.45 -1.24
CA LEU A 45 3.41 -4.04 -2.50
C LEU A 45 2.54 -5.15 -3.11
N GLN A 46 3.00 -6.42 -3.09
CA GLN A 46 2.19 -7.55 -3.56
C GLN A 46 0.90 -7.72 -2.76
N VAL A 47 0.96 -7.53 -1.43
CA VAL A 47 -0.23 -7.53 -0.58
C VAL A 47 -1.18 -6.41 -0.98
N LEU A 48 -0.69 -5.19 -1.21
CA LEU A 48 -1.51 -4.08 -1.70
C LEU A 48 -2.22 -4.44 -3.02
N ARG A 49 -1.51 -5.00 -4.01
CA ARG A 49 -2.10 -5.43 -5.29
C ARG A 49 -3.14 -6.53 -5.12
N LYS A 50 -2.96 -7.42 -4.14
CA LYS A 50 -3.95 -8.46 -3.82
C LYS A 50 -5.23 -7.84 -3.26
N ILE A 51 -5.12 -6.86 -2.38
CA ILE A 51 -6.26 -6.12 -1.82
C ILE A 51 -7.09 -5.48 -2.94
N GLU A 52 -6.43 -4.81 -3.89
CA GLU A 52 -7.08 -4.16 -5.04
C GLU A 52 -7.90 -5.14 -5.90
N ARG A 53 -7.52 -6.42 -5.95
CA ARG A 53 -8.20 -7.45 -6.75
C ARG A 53 -9.42 -8.07 -6.05
N ILE A 54 -9.50 -8.03 -4.73
CA ILE A 54 -10.55 -8.71 -3.95
C ILE A 54 -11.73 -7.79 -3.57
N LEU A 55 -11.98 -6.72 -4.35
CA LEU A 55 -13.03 -5.71 -4.13
C LEU A 55 -12.93 -4.94 -2.79
N VAL A 56 -11.81 -5.08 -2.07
CA VAL A 56 -11.50 -4.26 -0.89
C VAL A 56 -10.72 -3.04 -1.36
N LYS A 57 -11.23 -1.84 -1.08
CA LYS A 57 -10.48 -0.62 -1.38
C LYS A 57 -9.33 -0.48 -0.39
N PRO A 58 -8.06 -0.37 -0.83
CA PRO A 58 -6.99 0.04 0.06
C PRO A 58 -7.29 1.44 0.60
N ASN A 59 -6.74 1.81 1.75
CA ASN A 59 -6.83 3.18 2.26
C ASN A 59 -5.53 3.95 2.05
N VAL A 60 -5.59 5.25 2.33
CA VAL A 60 -4.44 6.18 2.30
C VAL A 60 -3.26 5.60 3.07
N LEU A 61 -3.47 5.17 4.32
CA LEU A 61 -2.40 4.71 5.18
C LEU A 61 -1.62 3.51 4.62
N MET A 62 -2.28 2.54 3.97
CA MET A 62 -1.59 1.41 3.33
C MET A 62 -0.64 1.87 2.23
N TYR A 63 -1.07 2.84 1.40
CA TYR A 63 -0.22 3.43 0.37
C TYR A 63 0.93 4.21 1.00
N THR A 64 0.63 5.13 1.93
CA THR A 64 1.63 5.98 2.59
C THR A 64 2.72 5.15 3.28
N THR A 65 2.36 4.04 3.94
CA THR A 65 3.33 3.14 4.57
C THR A 65 4.28 2.51 3.56
N ILE A 66 3.80 2.07 2.40
CA ILE A 66 4.65 1.46 1.37
C ILE A 66 5.52 2.53 0.70
N ILE A 67 4.96 3.71 0.42
CA ILE A 67 5.71 4.87 -0.13
C ILE A 67 6.86 5.25 0.82
N ASP A 68 6.60 5.34 2.12
CA ASP A 68 7.63 5.63 3.13
C ASP A 68 8.74 4.57 3.15
N SER A 69 8.36 3.29 3.06
CA SER A 69 9.31 2.18 2.99
C SER A 69 10.19 2.27 1.73
N LEU A 70 9.59 2.53 0.56
CA LEU A 70 10.32 2.72 -0.70
C LEU A 70 11.30 3.90 -0.61
N CYS A 71 10.88 5.03 -0.02
CA CYS A 71 11.77 6.17 0.22
C CYS A 71 12.98 5.77 1.09
N LYS A 72 12.75 5.05 2.19
CA LYS A 72 13.82 4.57 3.10
C LYS A 72 14.77 3.59 2.42
N ASP A 73 14.26 2.79 1.49
CA ASP A 73 15.04 1.87 0.66
C ASP A 73 15.76 2.57 -0.51
N LYS A 74 15.71 3.91 -0.57
CA LYS A 74 16.28 4.76 -1.65
C LYS A 74 15.65 4.50 -3.02
N LEU A 75 14.44 3.96 -3.05
CA LEU A 75 13.64 3.69 -4.25
C LEU A 75 12.60 4.81 -4.46
N VAL A 76 13.06 6.06 -4.46
CA VAL A 76 12.16 7.24 -4.50
C VAL A 76 11.36 7.35 -5.79
N ILE A 77 11.89 6.83 -6.91
CA ILE A 77 11.17 6.77 -8.20
C ILE A 77 9.96 5.83 -8.07
N ASP A 78 10.17 4.62 -7.53
CA ASP A 78 9.08 3.66 -7.30
C ASP A 78 8.05 4.21 -6.29
N ALA A 79 8.51 4.96 -5.28
CA ALA A 79 7.64 5.63 -4.32
C ALA A 79 6.73 6.67 -5.00
N TYR A 80 7.30 7.46 -5.92
CA TYR A 80 6.57 8.45 -6.70
C TYR A 80 5.59 7.83 -7.70
N ASP A 81 5.97 6.71 -8.32
CA ASP A 81 5.08 5.95 -9.21
C ASP A 81 3.87 5.39 -8.44
N LEU A 82 4.09 4.83 -7.25
CA LEU A 82 3.02 4.35 -6.39
C LEU A 82 2.08 5.49 -5.94
N TYR A 83 2.64 6.67 -5.63
CA TYR A 83 1.85 7.88 -5.37
C TYR A 83 1.02 8.31 -6.60
N SER A 84 1.62 8.29 -7.78
CA SER A 84 0.95 8.65 -9.04
C SER A 84 -0.20 7.70 -9.37
N GLU A 85 -0.10 6.44 -8.96
CA GLU A 85 -1.22 5.52 -9.01
C GLU A 85 -2.28 5.79 -7.94
N MET A 86 -1.85 6.12 -6.72
CA MET A 86 -2.74 6.41 -5.59
C MET A 86 -3.68 7.58 -5.94
N ILE A 87 -3.17 8.69 -6.47
CA ILE A 87 -3.98 9.89 -6.79
C ILE A 87 -5.08 9.65 -7.82
N LYS A 88 -4.97 8.59 -8.63
CA LYS A 88 -6.01 8.18 -9.59
C LYS A 88 -7.19 7.48 -8.91
N LYS A 89 -7.02 7.05 -7.66
CA LYS A 89 -7.95 6.19 -6.92
C LYS A 89 -8.42 6.83 -5.62
N ILE A 90 -7.54 7.52 -4.90
CA ILE A 90 -7.71 7.99 -3.53
C ILE A 90 -6.92 9.29 -3.34
N SER A 91 -7.52 10.28 -2.66
CA SER A 91 -6.81 11.51 -2.30
C SER A 91 -5.73 11.25 -1.26
N PRO A 92 -4.47 11.66 -1.49
CA PRO A 92 -3.42 11.68 -0.48
C PRO A 92 -3.72 12.67 0.63
N ASP A 93 -3.10 12.45 1.79
CA ASP A 93 -3.10 13.34 2.93
C ASP A 93 -1.74 14.03 3.12
N VAL A 94 -1.68 14.94 4.10
CA VAL A 94 -0.45 15.68 4.46
C VAL A 94 0.71 14.75 4.79
N VAL A 95 0.43 13.58 5.40
CA VAL A 95 1.46 12.61 5.75
C VAL A 95 2.10 12.06 4.47
N THR A 96 1.29 11.72 3.47
CA THR A 96 1.75 11.22 2.17
C THR A 96 2.65 12.23 1.45
N TYR A 97 2.25 13.52 1.45
CA TYR A 97 3.07 14.57 0.83
C TYR A 97 4.41 14.74 1.57
N ASN A 98 4.39 14.81 2.90
CA ASN A 98 5.59 14.94 3.71
C ASN A 98 6.55 13.75 3.52
N THR A 99 6.01 12.53 3.40
CA THR A 99 6.80 11.32 3.13
C THR A 99 7.57 11.42 1.82
N LEU A 100 6.95 11.89 0.73
CA LEU A 100 7.62 12.03 -0.56
C LEU A 100 8.65 13.14 -0.57
N VAL A 101 8.32 14.31 0.00
CA VAL A 101 9.28 15.43 0.15
C VAL A 101 10.51 14.96 0.91
N HIS A 102 10.30 14.29 2.05
CA HIS A 102 11.40 13.71 2.82
C HIS A 102 12.19 12.69 2.00
N GLY A 103 11.51 11.81 1.26
CA GLY A 103 12.10 10.84 0.33
C GLY A 103 13.01 11.46 -0.73
N PHE A 104 12.56 12.54 -1.38
CA PHE A 104 13.37 13.29 -2.34
C PHE A 104 14.60 13.94 -1.67
N CYS A 105 14.43 14.53 -0.48
CA CYS A 105 15.53 15.13 0.27
C CYS A 105 16.61 14.12 0.65
N ILE A 106 16.24 12.94 1.18
CA ILE A 106 17.22 11.90 1.54
C ILE A 106 17.94 11.30 0.32
N ALA A 107 17.30 11.34 -0.85
CA ALA A 107 17.90 10.94 -2.12
C ALA A 107 18.78 12.04 -2.75
N GLY A 108 18.87 13.24 -2.16
CA GLY A 108 19.58 14.40 -2.71
C GLY A 108 18.87 15.06 -3.90
N GLN A 109 17.62 14.70 -4.16
CA GLN A 109 16.79 15.17 -5.27
C GLN A 109 16.00 16.43 -4.90
N LEU A 110 16.72 17.50 -4.54
CA LEU A 110 16.10 18.73 -4.01
C LEU A 110 15.24 19.47 -5.04
N LYS A 111 15.58 19.39 -6.33
CA LYS A 111 14.81 20.05 -7.40
C LYS A 111 13.42 19.40 -7.53
N GLU A 112 13.39 18.09 -7.47
CA GLU A 112 12.18 17.27 -7.50
C GLU A 112 11.34 17.52 -6.25
N ALA A 113 11.97 17.62 -5.07
CA ALA A 113 11.28 17.97 -3.83
C ALA A 113 10.57 19.34 -3.92
N ILE A 114 11.26 20.37 -4.41
CA ILE A 114 10.69 21.72 -4.57
C ILE A 114 9.57 21.70 -5.61
N GLY A 115 9.80 21.09 -6.77
CA GLY A 115 8.77 20.99 -7.81
C GLY A 115 7.53 20.22 -7.35
N PHE A 116 7.71 19.20 -6.51
CA PHE A 116 6.61 18.48 -5.88
C PHE A 116 5.81 19.38 -4.92
N ILE A 117 6.50 20.11 -4.05
CA ILE A 117 5.86 21.06 -3.12
C ILE A 117 5.04 22.09 -3.89
N ASP A 118 5.63 22.74 -4.89
CA ASP A 118 4.95 23.76 -5.70
C ASP A 118 3.68 23.19 -6.36
N HIS A 119 3.77 22.00 -6.96
CA HIS A 119 2.61 21.34 -7.56
C HIS A 119 1.52 20.98 -6.53
N THR A 120 1.89 20.59 -5.31
CA THR A 120 0.92 20.25 -4.27
C THR A 120 0.28 21.46 -3.59
N LEU A 121 1.00 22.57 -3.41
CA LEU A 121 0.51 23.81 -2.79
C LEU A 121 -0.35 24.67 -3.75
N LEU A 122 -0.14 24.57 -5.06
CA LEU A 122 -0.95 25.28 -6.06
C LEU A 122 -2.35 24.66 -6.28
N LYS A 123 -2.69 23.57 -5.57
CA LYS A 123 -3.97 22.86 -5.66
C LYS A 123 -4.88 23.00 -4.42
N THR A 124 -4.47 23.81 -3.44
CA THR A 124 -5.27 24.22 -2.27
C THR A 124 -5.96 25.55 -2.50
#